data_AF-A0A0L1KSP2-F1
#
_entry.id   AF-A0A0L1KSP2-F1
#
_cell.length_a   1.000
_cell.length_b   1.000
_cell.length_c   1.000
_cell.angle_alpha   90.00
_cell.angle_beta   90.00
_cell.angle_gamma   90.00
#
_symmetry.space_group_name_H-M   'P 1'
#
loop_
_entity.id
_entity.type
_entity.pdbx_description
1 polymer ?
#
loop_
_entity_poly.entity_id
_entity_poly.type
_entity_poly.pdbx_seq_one_letter_code
_entity_poly.pdbx_strand_id
1 'polypeptide(L)'
;MTESVSTRKKVLEPWQADFASSWFTSSSTTIMTFPLDTMKVYWQAKNMNPRATLNELGFLGLYRGIQVSLLVNGCMVSLIFTLYECFKRQLSQHYELSGFSHAFVSGSLAGMLGSLVLCPTNCTKACLQIHGGNIKQAVQRLGFQGMYRGLPAEMIACAIGRGFYFGSYEGMKQWFAAHPDERKWWHLMASAAVTGVAGWTVIFPADLVKTKWQATPELYTGYFDALRKTYKAGGLGGFWVGYRLAVARSTVNAIIALPLFDRAKEFLHANFV
;
A
#
# COMPACT_ATOMS: atom_id res chain seq x y z
N MET A 1 -18.03 22.03 48.23
CA MET A 1 -16.72 22.35 47.65
C MET A 1 -16.10 21.06 47.14
N THR A 2 -16.05 20.97 45.80
CA THR A 2 -15.15 20.14 44.97
C THR A 2 -15.06 18.64 45.25
N GLU A 3 -15.96 17.89 44.60
CA GLU A 3 -15.72 16.52 44.18
C GLU A 3 -14.44 16.44 43.34
N SER A 4 -13.45 15.69 43.81
CA SER A 4 -12.30 15.33 43.02
C SER A 4 -12.72 14.26 42.01
N VAL A 5 -13.03 14.70 40.80
CA VAL A 5 -13.16 13.82 39.63
C VAL A 5 -11.79 13.22 39.36
N SER A 6 -11.49 12.10 40.02
CA SER A 6 -10.42 11.18 39.70
C SER A 6 -10.58 10.77 38.23
N THR A 7 -9.89 11.49 37.34
CA THR A 7 -9.83 11.19 35.91
C THR A 7 -9.05 9.88 35.80
N ARG A 8 -9.76 8.75 35.78
CA ARG A 8 -9.22 7.42 35.58
C ARG A 8 -8.52 7.43 34.22
N LYS A 9 -7.20 7.71 34.18
CA LYS A 9 -6.40 7.64 32.96
C LYS A 9 -6.66 6.26 32.37
N LYS A 10 -7.27 6.20 31.19
CA LYS A 10 -7.44 4.93 30.46
C LYS A 10 -6.05 4.45 30.10
N VAL A 11 -5.56 3.46 30.85
CA VAL A 11 -4.34 2.74 30.53
C VAL A 11 -4.64 1.93 29.26
N LEU A 12 -3.92 2.22 28.19
CA LEU A 12 -3.98 1.46 26.94
C LEU A 12 -3.12 0.21 27.09
N GLU A 13 -3.62 -0.92 26.62
CA GLU A 13 -2.81 -2.13 26.50
C GLU A 13 -1.70 -1.93 25.44
N PRO A 14 -0.52 -2.57 25.57
CA PRO A 14 0.59 -2.38 24.63
C PRO A 14 0.22 -2.61 23.15
N TRP A 15 -0.63 -3.62 22.88
CA TRP A 15 -1.11 -3.90 21.53
C TRP A 15 -2.03 -2.80 20.97
N GLN A 16 -2.78 -2.10 21.84
CA GLN A 16 -3.63 -0.98 21.45
C GLN A 16 -2.79 0.24 21.10
N ALA A 17 -1.71 0.49 21.85
CA ALA A 17 -0.75 1.54 21.55
C ALA A 17 -0.02 1.29 20.22
N ASP A 18 0.40 0.05 19.95
CA ASP A 18 1.02 -0.35 18.69
C ASP A 18 0.05 -0.24 17.49
N PHE A 19 -1.22 -0.63 17.68
CA PHE A 19 -2.25 -0.48 16.65
C PHE A 19 -2.55 1.01 16.36
N ALA A 20 -2.74 1.81 17.40
CA ALA A 20 -3.05 3.24 17.27
C ALA A 20 -1.89 4.03 16.62
N SER A 21 -0.65 3.78 17.04
CA SER A 21 0.55 4.37 16.42
C SER A 21 0.70 3.95 14.95
N SER A 22 0.46 2.68 14.63
CA SER A 22 0.48 2.18 13.26
C SER A 22 -0.57 2.85 12.37
N TRP A 23 -1.80 3.01 12.87
CA TRP A 23 -2.87 3.65 12.13
C TRP A 23 -2.63 5.15 11.93
N PHE A 24 -2.14 5.86 12.96
CA PHE A 24 -1.76 7.26 12.86
C PHE A 24 -0.65 7.48 11.84
N THR A 25 0.38 6.64 11.88
CA THR A 25 1.50 6.66 10.93
C THR A 25 1.00 6.40 9.51
N SER A 26 0.18 5.38 9.30
CA SER A 26 -0.38 5.01 8.00
C SER A 26 -1.29 6.10 7.44
N SER A 27 -2.06 6.78 8.30
CA SER A 27 -2.95 7.87 7.90
C SER A 27 -2.15 9.10 7.45
N SER A 28 -1.15 9.49 8.23
CA SER A 28 -0.30 10.65 7.94
C SER A 28 0.53 10.45 6.67
N THR A 29 1.16 9.29 6.52
CA THR A 29 1.89 8.92 5.30
C THR A 29 0.96 8.88 4.08
N THR A 30 -0.27 8.39 4.26
CA THR A 30 -1.29 8.44 3.19
C THR A 30 -1.62 9.87 2.81
N ILE A 31 -1.89 10.77 3.77
CA ILE A 31 -2.19 12.19 3.48
C ILE A 31 -1.06 12.85 2.68
N MET A 32 0.20 12.56 3.02
CA MET A 32 1.35 13.14 2.31
C MET A 32 1.57 12.53 0.92
N THR A 33 1.29 11.23 0.75
CA THR A 33 1.56 10.51 -0.49
C THR A 33 0.37 10.47 -1.46
N PHE A 34 -0.83 10.82 -0.99
CA PHE A 34 -2.06 10.78 -1.77
C PHE A 34 -2.02 11.63 -3.06
N PRO A 35 -1.47 12.87 -3.04
CA PRO A 35 -1.36 13.66 -4.26
C PRO A 35 -0.59 12.97 -5.39
N LEU A 36 0.52 12.31 -5.05
CA LEU A 36 1.34 11.56 -6.00
C LEU A 36 0.59 10.35 -6.57
N ASP A 37 -0.23 9.70 -5.74
CA ASP A 37 -1.06 8.59 -6.16
C ASP A 37 -2.17 9.03 -7.14
N THR A 38 -2.87 10.13 -6.84
CA THR A 38 -3.89 10.68 -7.75
C THR A 38 -3.27 11.11 -9.07
N MET A 39 -2.11 11.79 -9.05
CA MET A 39 -1.38 12.12 -10.28
C MET A 39 -0.96 10.88 -11.07
N LYS A 40 -0.53 9.80 -10.40
CA LYS A 40 -0.20 8.51 -11.06
C LYS A 40 -1.42 7.95 -11.76
N VAL A 41 -2.56 7.87 -11.07
CA VAL A 41 -3.81 7.32 -11.61
C VAL A 41 -4.30 8.13 -12.80
N TYR A 42 -4.27 9.46 -12.74
CA TYR A 42 -4.65 10.32 -13.86
C TYR A 42 -3.73 10.15 -15.07
N TRP A 43 -2.42 10.05 -14.84
CA TRP A 43 -1.48 9.81 -15.92
C TRP A 43 -1.68 8.44 -16.56
N GLN A 44 -1.94 7.40 -15.75
CA GLN A 44 -2.17 6.05 -16.26
C GLN A 44 -3.52 5.93 -16.98
N ALA A 45 -4.59 6.46 -16.41
CA ALA A 45 -5.95 6.26 -16.91
C ALA A 45 -6.36 7.25 -18.01
N LYS A 46 -6.03 8.53 -17.85
CA LYS A 46 -6.40 9.62 -18.77
C LYS A 46 -5.24 10.11 -19.65
N ASN A 47 -4.04 9.55 -19.50
CA ASN A 47 -2.83 10.01 -20.18
C ASN A 47 -2.51 11.50 -19.91
N MET A 48 -2.85 11.99 -18.71
CA MET A 48 -2.65 13.39 -18.33
C MET A 48 -1.37 13.57 -17.52
N ASN A 49 -0.52 14.51 -17.94
CA ASN A 49 0.71 14.84 -17.22
C ASN A 49 0.41 15.42 -15.83
N PRO A 50 1.31 15.26 -14.83
CA PRO A 50 1.06 15.68 -13.46
C PRO A 50 0.69 17.16 -13.29
N ARG A 51 1.32 18.03 -14.08
CA ARG A 51 1.00 19.48 -14.10
C ARG A 51 -0.41 19.75 -14.65
N ALA A 52 -0.81 19.03 -15.69
CA ALA A 52 -2.15 19.15 -16.26
C ALA A 52 -3.20 18.65 -15.27
N THR A 53 -2.93 17.54 -14.57
CA THR A 53 -3.79 17.03 -13.51
C THR A 53 -3.96 18.04 -12.37
N LEU A 54 -2.88 18.68 -11.92
CA LEU A 54 -2.95 19.72 -10.89
C LEU A 54 -3.80 20.91 -11.35
N ASN A 55 -3.70 21.31 -12.62
CA ASN A 55 -4.48 22.41 -13.17
C ASN A 55 -5.97 22.04 -13.34
N GLU A 56 -6.29 20.79 -13.69
CA GLU A 56 -7.68 20.33 -13.87
C GLU A 56 -8.40 20.15 -12.52
N LEU A 57 -7.73 19.55 -11.53
CA LEU A 57 -8.33 19.20 -10.24
C LEU A 57 -8.15 20.26 -9.15
N GLY A 58 -7.12 21.09 -9.26
CA GLY A 58 -6.61 21.89 -8.17
C GLY A 58 -5.97 21.04 -7.06
N PHE A 59 -5.36 21.70 -6.08
CA PHE A 59 -4.67 21.04 -4.97
C PHE A 59 -5.60 20.16 -4.12
N LEU A 60 -6.79 20.67 -3.77
CA LEU A 60 -7.79 19.92 -2.99
C LEU A 60 -8.40 18.77 -3.79
N GLY A 61 -8.50 18.89 -5.12
CA GLY A 61 -9.01 17.82 -5.97
C GLY A 61 -8.09 16.60 -6.01
N LEU A 62 -6.80 16.74 -5.73
CA LEU A 62 -5.87 15.62 -5.62
C LEU A 62 -6.19 14.67 -4.46
N TYR A 63 -6.95 15.14 -3.47
CA TYR A 63 -7.37 14.37 -2.29
C TYR A 63 -8.70 13.60 -2.50
N ARG A 64 -9.28 13.63 -3.71
CA ARG A 64 -10.50 12.88 -4.02
C ARG A 64 -10.30 11.38 -3.78
N GLY A 65 -11.13 10.80 -2.92
CA GLY A 65 -11.07 9.37 -2.57
C GLY A 65 -10.21 9.03 -1.35
N ILE A 66 -9.53 10.00 -0.71
CA ILE A 66 -8.67 9.74 0.45
C ILE A 66 -9.41 9.10 1.62
N GLN A 67 -10.69 9.42 1.79
CA GLN A 67 -11.59 8.84 2.79
C GLN A 67 -11.60 7.30 2.77
N VAL A 68 -11.58 6.69 1.58
CA VAL A 68 -11.59 5.22 1.45
C VAL A 68 -10.28 4.63 1.97
N SER A 69 -9.15 5.28 1.67
CA SER A 69 -7.84 4.84 2.15
C SER A 69 -7.70 5.00 3.66
N LEU A 70 -8.08 6.14 4.22
CA LEU A 70 -7.95 6.40 5.66
C LEU A 70 -8.75 5.43 6.54
N LEU A 71 -9.97 5.08 6.09
CA LEU A 71 -10.83 4.13 6.80
C LEU A 71 -10.26 2.71 6.84
N VAL A 72 -9.54 2.31 5.79
CA VAL A 72 -9.19 0.91 5.56
C VAL A 72 -7.73 0.61 5.90
N ASN A 73 -6.84 1.60 5.89
CA ASN A 73 -5.40 1.42 6.08
C ASN A 73 -5.02 0.66 7.36
N GLY A 74 -5.56 1.04 8.52
CA GLY A 74 -5.24 0.37 9.79
C GLY A 74 -5.65 -1.10 9.79
N CYS A 75 -6.89 -1.38 9.39
CA CYS A 75 -7.42 -2.74 9.28
C CYS A 75 -6.61 -3.60 8.30
N MET A 76 -6.18 -3.03 7.18
CA MET A 76 -5.39 -3.75 6.18
C MET A 76 -4.02 -4.15 6.68
N VAL A 77 -3.30 -3.22 7.33
CA VAL A 77 -1.97 -3.51 7.86
C VAL A 77 -2.06 -4.65 8.87
N SER A 78 -3.00 -4.57 9.82
CA SER A 78 -3.22 -5.63 10.81
C SER A 78 -3.61 -6.97 10.18
N LEU A 79 -4.51 -6.97 9.19
CA LEU A 79 -4.90 -8.19 8.48
C LEU A 79 -3.69 -8.84 7.79
N ILE A 80 -2.88 -8.07 7.08
CA ILE A 80 -1.73 -8.59 6.33
C ILE A 80 -0.68 -9.19 7.28
N PHE A 81 -0.35 -8.49 8.37
CA PHE A 81 0.59 -9.01 9.37
C PHE A 81 0.06 -10.26 10.07
N THR A 82 -1.24 -10.28 10.41
CA THR A 82 -1.87 -11.45 11.05
C THR A 82 -1.84 -12.67 10.11
N LEU A 83 -2.20 -12.48 8.84
CA LEU A 83 -2.14 -13.54 7.84
C LEU A 83 -0.70 -14.01 7.60
N TYR A 84 0.25 -13.08 7.53
CA TYR A 84 1.67 -13.39 7.39
C TYR A 84 2.17 -14.27 8.53
N GLU A 85 1.89 -13.91 9.79
CA GLU A 85 2.30 -14.69 10.96
C GLU A 85 1.62 -16.08 10.99
N CYS A 86 0.33 -16.15 10.62
CA CYS A 86 -0.39 -17.42 10.54
C CYS A 86 0.25 -18.36 9.50
N PHE A 87 0.47 -17.88 8.28
CA PHE A 87 1.12 -18.66 7.23
C PHE A 87 2.57 -18.99 7.57
N LYS A 88 3.33 -18.06 8.17
CA LYS A 88 4.71 -18.30 8.58
C LYS A 88 4.78 -19.46 9.59
N ARG A 89 3.91 -19.46 10.60
CA ARG A 89 3.81 -20.55 11.60
C ARG A 89 3.42 -21.87 10.93
N GLN A 90 2.39 -21.87 10.09
CA GLN A 90 1.92 -23.08 9.44
C GLN A 90 2.97 -23.68 8.49
N LEU A 91 3.65 -22.87 7.68
CA LEU A 91 4.72 -23.37 6.80
C LEU A 91 5.92 -23.89 7.59
N SER A 92 6.31 -23.22 8.68
CA SER A 92 7.45 -23.64 9.51
C SER A 92 7.26 -25.01 10.17
N GLN A 93 6.01 -25.45 10.36
CA GLN A 93 5.70 -26.77 10.90
C GLN A 93 5.85 -27.90 9.88
N HIS A 94 5.78 -27.58 8.57
CA HIS A 94 5.70 -28.58 7.51
C HIS A 94 6.89 -28.57 6.55
N TYR A 95 7.65 -27.46 6.47
CA TYR A 95 8.74 -27.30 5.51
C TYR A 95 9.96 -26.63 6.16
N GLU A 96 11.17 -27.14 5.88
CA GLU A 96 12.43 -26.46 6.20
C GLU A 96 12.93 -25.65 4.99
N LEU A 97 12.29 -24.51 4.72
CA LEU A 97 12.76 -23.55 3.72
C LEU A 97 13.80 -22.58 4.30
N SER A 98 14.69 -22.05 3.46
CA SER A 98 15.51 -20.88 3.79
C SER A 98 14.64 -19.71 4.25
N GLY A 99 15.13 -18.86 5.17
CA GLY A 99 14.31 -17.82 5.78
C GLY A 99 13.75 -16.79 4.77
N PHE A 100 14.49 -16.48 3.69
CA PHE A 100 13.97 -15.66 2.60
C PHE A 100 12.75 -16.33 1.94
N SER A 101 12.88 -17.60 1.54
CA SER A 101 11.82 -18.35 0.86
C SER A 101 10.60 -18.54 1.74
N HIS A 102 10.80 -18.81 3.03
CA HIS A 102 9.72 -18.86 4.02
C HIS A 102 8.93 -17.56 4.07
N ALA A 103 9.64 -16.44 4.26
CA ALA A 103 9.02 -15.11 4.35
C ALA A 103 8.39 -14.66 3.02
N PHE A 104 8.98 -15.07 1.89
CA PHE A 104 8.44 -14.78 0.57
C PHE A 104 7.11 -15.52 0.33
N VAL A 105 7.04 -16.82 0.62
CA VAL A 105 5.82 -17.61 0.40
C VAL A 105 4.72 -17.20 1.37
N SER A 106 5.01 -17.03 2.66
CA SER A 106 4.01 -16.58 3.64
C SER A 106 3.53 -15.17 3.33
N GLY A 107 4.44 -14.27 2.92
CA GLY A 107 4.11 -12.91 2.47
C GLY A 107 3.24 -12.91 1.21
N SER A 108 3.51 -13.82 0.27
CA SER A 108 2.73 -13.97 -0.96
C SER A 108 1.30 -14.43 -0.67
N LEU A 109 1.13 -15.46 0.17
CA LEU A 109 -0.19 -15.99 0.57
C LEU A 109 -1.01 -14.97 1.35
N ALA A 110 -0.39 -14.29 2.33
CA ALA A 110 -1.00 -13.17 3.03
C ALA A 110 -1.40 -12.03 2.08
N GLY A 111 -0.61 -11.85 1.02
CA GLY A 111 -0.90 -10.94 -0.08
C GLY A 111 -2.15 -11.27 -0.85
N MET A 112 -2.25 -12.50 -1.31
CA MET A 112 -3.40 -12.99 -2.06
C MET A 112 -4.68 -12.92 -1.25
N LEU A 113 -4.68 -13.38 0.00
CA LEU A 113 -5.88 -13.31 0.85
C LEU A 113 -6.24 -11.87 1.22
N GLY A 114 -5.25 -11.04 1.55
CA GLY A 114 -5.48 -9.62 1.83
C GLY A 114 -6.03 -8.86 0.61
N SER A 115 -5.79 -9.35 -0.61
CA SER A 115 -6.30 -8.72 -1.83
C SER A 115 -7.83 -8.80 -1.96
N LEU A 116 -8.48 -9.77 -1.30
CA LEU A 116 -9.95 -9.88 -1.27
C LEU A 116 -10.60 -8.66 -0.63
N VAL A 117 -9.96 -8.11 0.40
CA VAL A 117 -10.42 -6.88 1.04
C VAL A 117 -9.89 -5.67 0.29
N LEU A 118 -8.67 -5.73 -0.27
CA LEU A 118 -8.02 -4.57 -0.89
C LEU A 118 -8.65 -4.20 -2.24
N CYS A 119 -9.07 -5.18 -3.04
CA CYS A 119 -9.66 -4.97 -4.36
C CYS A 119 -10.89 -4.02 -4.31
N PRO A 120 -11.93 -4.26 -3.49
CA PRO A 120 -13.07 -3.35 -3.42
C PRO A 120 -12.68 -1.94 -2.97
N THR A 121 -11.71 -1.82 -2.06
CA THR A 121 -11.14 -0.53 -1.61
C THR A 121 -10.47 0.21 -2.76
N ASN A 122 -9.61 -0.46 -3.53
CA ASN A 122 -8.87 0.14 -4.64
C ASN A 122 -9.80 0.54 -5.80
N CYS A 123 -10.78 -0.30 -6.14
CA CYS A 123 -11.77 0.04 -7.16
C CYS A 123 -12.62 1.26 -6.75
N THR A 124 -13.09 1.30 -5.50
CA THR A 124 -13.87 2.44 -4.99
C THR A 124 -13.05 3.72 -4.96
N LYS A 125 -11.78 3.63 -4.52
CA LYS A 125 -10.83 4.73 -4.54
C LYS A 125 -10.59 5.25 -5.97
N ALA A 126 -10.30 4.36 -6.92
CA ALA A 126 -10.05 4.73 -8.31
C ALA A 126 -11.29 5.40 -8.94
N CYS A 127 -12.49 4.88 -8.66
CA CYS A 127 -13.74 5.49 -9.10
C CYS A 127 -13.90 6.93 -8.56
N LEU A 128 -13.64 7.14 -7.27
CA LEU A 128 -13.71 8.46 -6.63
C LEU A 128 -12.63 9.42 -7.15
N GLN A 129 -11.43 8.93 -7.45
CA GLN A 129 -10.36 9.74 -8.04
C GLN A 129 -10.78 10.26 -9.41
N ILE A 130 -11.31 9.41 -10.29
CA ILE A 130 -11.66 9.79 -11.68
C ILE A 130 -12.97 10.57 -11.77
N HIS A 131 -14.02 10.11 -11.09
CA HIS A 131 -15.38 10.63 -11.26
C HIS A 131 -15.83 11.58 -10.15
N GLY A 132 -15.08 11.67 -9.05
CA GLY A 132 -15.50 12.40 -7.85
C GLY A 132 -16.76 11.82 -7.20
N GLY A 133 -17.27 12.54 -6.19
CA GLY A 133 -18.49 12.19 -5.46
C GLY A 133 -18.22 11.51 -4.12
N ASN A 134 -19.25 10.80 -3.63
CA ASN A 134 -19.23 10.13 -2.32
C ASN A 134 -19.06 8.60 -2.45
N ILE A 135 -18.58 7.95 -1.37
CA ILE A 135 -18.37 6.49 -1.34
C ILE A 135 -19.63 5.73 -1.78
N LYS A 136 -20.81 6.16 -1.32
CA LYS A 136 -22.09 5.53 -1.68
C LYS A 136 -22.36 5.58 -3.19
N GLN A 137 -22.05 6.71 -3.84
CA GLN A 137 -22.20 6.86 -5.29
C GLN A 137 -21.17 6.01 -6.04
N ALA A 138 -19.94 5.92 -5.56
CA ALA A 138 -18.91 5.06 -6.15
C ALA A 138 -19.30 3.57 -6.06
N VAL A 139 -19.78 3.12 -4.91
CA VAL A 139 -20.28 1.75 -4.73
C VAL A 139 -21.48 1.47 -5.63
N GLN A 140 -22.42 2.42 -5.77
CA GLN A 140 -23.56 2.28 -6.69
C GLN A 140 -23.12 2.21 -8.16
N ARG A 141 -22.12 3.01 -8.58
CA ARG A 141 -21.58 2.99 -9.94
C ARG A 141 -20.85 1.68 -10.28
N LEU A 142 -20.08 1.14 -9.34
CA LEU A 142 -19.32 -0.08 -9.55
C LEU A 142 -20.20 -1.33 -9.43
N GLY A 143 -21.16 -1.31 -8.50
CA GLY A 143 -21.86 -2.52 -8.07
C GLY A 143 -20.93 -3.56 -7.44
N PHE A 144 -21.48 -4.71 -7.05
CA PHE A 144 -20.70 -5.78 -6.41
C PHE A 144 -19.61 -6.35 -7.33
N GLN A 145 -19.96 -6.65 -8.58
CA GLN A 145 -19.02 -7.19 -9.56
C GLN A 145 -17.92 -6.20 -9.95
N GLY A 146 -18.24 -4.90 -10.05
CA GLY A 146 -17.25 -3.87 -10.38
C GLY A 146 -16.22 -3.64 -9.28
N MET A 147 -16.59 -3.84 -8.00
CA MET A 147 -15.65 -3.72 -6.88
C MET A 147 -14.58 -4.82 -6.86
N TYR A 148 -14.89 -6.01 -7.39
CA TYR A 148 -13.93 -7.12 -7.52
C TYR A 148 -13.28 -7.21 -8.92
N ARG A 149 -13.51 -6.20 -9.76
CA ARG A 149 -12.85 -6.10 -11.06
C ARG A 149 -11.35 -5.91 -10.87
N GLY A 150 -10.53 -6.73 -11.50
CA GLY A 150 -9.08 -6.71 -11.27
C GLY A 150 -8.58 -7.69 -10.23
N LEU A 151 -9.44 -8.44 -9.54
CA LEU A 151 -9.02 -9.28 -8.41
C LEU A 151 -7.86 -10.25 -8.77
N PRO A 152 -7.87 -11.00 -9.88
CA PRO A 152 -6.74 -11.88 -10.20
C PRO A 152 -5.42 -11.12 -10.41
N ALA A 153 -5.48 -9.95 -11.06
CA ALA A 153 -4.31 -9.09 -11.24
C ALA A 153 -3.83 -8.48 -9.92
N GLU A 154 -4.75 -8.09 -9.02
CA GLU A 154 -4.44 -7.72 -7.64
C GLU A 154 -3.75 -8.84 -6.88
N MET A 155 -4.29 -10.06 -6.94
CA MET A 155 -3.75 -11.21 -6.22
C MET A 155 -2.30 -11.46 -6.62
N ILE A 156 -2.01 -11.46 -7.92
CA ILE A 156 -0.65 -11.62 -8.46
C ILE A 156 0.25 -10.46 -8.03
N ALA A 157 -0.20 -9.21 -8.20
CA ALA A 157 0.59 -8.04 -7.82
C ALA A 157 0.87 -8.00 -6.30
N CYS A 158 -0.12 -8.33 -5.48
CA CYS A 158 0.01 -8.42 -4.03
C CYS A 158 0.91 -9.59 -3.61
N ALA A 159 0.80 -10.74 -4.26
CA ALA A 159 1.65 -11.90 -3.98
C ALA A 159 3.12 -11.53 -4.20
N ILE A 160 3.45 -11.04 -5.40
CA ILE A 160 4.83 -10.65 -5.74
C ILE A 160 5.32 -9.53 -4.83
N GLY A 161 4.52 -8.46 -4.65
CA GLY A 161 4.93 -7.31 -3.85
C GLY A 161 5.18 -7.62 -2.39
N ARG A 162 4.28 -8.38 -1.76
CA ARG A 162 4.39 -8.71 -0.34
C ARG A 162 5.38 -9.85 -0.11
N GLY A 163 5.51 -10.78 -1.05
CA GLY A 163 6.57 -11.78 -1.04
C GLY A 163 7.95 -11.14 -1.04
N PHE A 164 8.22 -10.21 -1.97
CA PHE A 164 9.49 -9.48 -1.97
C PHE A 164 9.68 -8.60 -0.73
N TYR A 165 8.62 -7.94 -0.23
CA TYR A 165 8.70 -7.13 0.98
C TYR A 165 9.15 -7.97 2.20
N PHE A 166 8.43 -9.05 2.51
CA PHE A 166 8.74 -9.89 3.66
C PHE A 166 10.01 -10.72 3.46
N GLY A 167 10.23 -11.27 2.26
CA GLY A 167 11.44 -12.00 1.92
C GLY A 167 12.69 -11.16 2.09
N SER A 168 12.70 -9.95 1.50
CA SER A 168 13.87 -9.06 1.61
C SER A 168 14.07 -8.55 3.02
N TYR A 169 13.00 -8.32 3.78
CA TYR A 169 13.09 -7.96 5.19
C TYR A 169 13.75 -9.06 6.03
N GLU A 170 13.38 -10.33 5.82
CA GLU A 170 13.99 -11.47 6.51
C GLU A 170 15.44 -11.69 6.05
N GLY A 171 15.72 -11.57 4.76
CA GLY A 171 17.08 -11.63 4.22
C GLY A 171 17.98 -10.53 4.80
N MET A 172 17.45 -9.32 4.93
CA MET A 172 18.16 -8.20 5.55
C MET A 172 18.51 -8.45 7.02
N LYS A 173 17.55 -9.02 7.78
CA LYS A 173 17.79 -9.40 9.18
C LYS A 173 18.91 -10.41 9.31
N GLN A 174 18.92 -11.44 8.47
CA GLN A 174 19.97 -12.47 8.47
C GLN A 174 21.33 -11.88 8.12
N TRP A 175 21.38 -10.99 7.13
CA TRP A 175 22.62 -10.31 6.74
C TRP A 175 23.20 -9.47 7.89
N PHE A 176 22.38 -8.67 8.57
CA PHE A 176 22.82 -7.87 9.71
C PHE A 176 23.13 -8.69 10.96
N ALA A 177 22.50 -9.85 11.14
CA ALA A 177 22.87 -10.78 12.20
C ALA A 177 24.27 -11.38 11.97
N ALA A 178 24.66 -11.58 10.70
CA ALA A 178 25.99 -12.05 10.33
C ALA A 178 27.08 -10.95 10.36
N HIS A 179 26.70 -9.67 10.25
CA HIS A 179 27.63 -8.52 10.24
C HIS A 179 27.21 -7.45 11.27
N PRO A 180 27.42 -7.69 12.59
CA PRO A 180 26.97 -6.79 13.66
C PRO A 180 27.59 -5.38 13.57
N ASP A 181 28.85 -5.30 13.16
CA ASP A 181 29.63 -4.05 13.09
C ASP A 181 29.20 -3.14 11.92
N GLU A 182 28.47 -3.68 10.95
CA GLU A 182 27.97 -2.94 9.78
C GLU A 182 26.54 -2.41 9.95
N ARG A 183 25.93 -2.58 11.14
CA ARG A 183 24.55 -2.16 11.47
C ARG A 183 24.43 -0.64 11.63
N LYS A 184 24.76 0.07 10.58
CA LYS A 184 24.67 1.52 10.44
C LYS A 184 23.32 1.87 9.81
N TRP A 185 22.62 2.87 10.37
CA TRP A 185 21.25 3.22 9.99
C TRP A 185 21.07 3.50 8.49
N TRP A 186 22.09 4.03 7.81
CA TRP A 186 22.05 4.31 6.38
C TRP A 186 22.14 3.06 5.50
N HIS A 187 22.81 1.98 5.94
CA HIS A 187 22.80 0.71 5.19
C HIS A 187 21.41 0.08 5.20
N LEU A 188 20.69 0.17 6.32
CA LEU A 188 19.28 -0.24 6.43
C LEU A 188 18.40 0.58 5.49
N MET A 189 18.56 1.91 5.45
CA MET A 189 17.78 2.77 4.56
C MET A 189 18.11 2.56 3.08
N ALA A 190 19.39 2.46 2.73
CA ALA A 190 19.83 2.25 1.36
C ALA A 190 19.35 0.90 0.81
N SER A 191 19.48 -0.16 1.61
CA SER A 191 19.02 -1.50 1.22
C SER A 191 17.50 -1.61 1.14
N ALA A 192 16.76 -0.96 2.06
CA ALA A 192 15.31 -0.85 1.97
C ALA A 192 14.86 -0.06 0.72
N ALA A 193 15.58 1.01 0.37
CA ALA A 193 15.31 1.80 -0.83
C ALA A 193 15.56 0.99 -2.10
N VAL A 194 16.70 0.31 -2.21
CA VAL A 194 17.03 -0.56 -3.37
C VAL A 194 16.00 -1.67 -3.52
N THR A 195 15.66 -2.34 -2.42
CA THR A 195 14.63 -3.39 -2.40
C THR A 195 13.27 -2.84 -2.84
N GLY A 196 12.87 -1.67 -2.33
CA GLY A 196 11.61 -1.03 -2.68
C GLY A 196 11.52 -0.66 -4.16
N VAL A 197 12.60 -0.07 -4.71
CA VAL A 197 12.68 0.28 -6.13
C VAL A 197 12.67 -0.98 -7.00
N ALA A 198 13.45 -2.00 -6.65
CA ALA A 198 13.47 -3.27 -7.38
C ALA A 198 12.10 -3.95 -7.38
N GLY A 199 11.43 -4.02 -6.21
CA GLY A 199 10.09 -4.58 -6.08
C GLY A 199 9.06 -3.84 -6.93
N TRP A 200 9.06 -2.50 -6.89
CA TRP A 200 8.19 -1.70 -7.76
C TRP A 200 8.51 -1.93 -9.24
N THR A 201 9.77 -2.03 -9.63
CA THR A 201 10.18 -2.20 -11.04
C THR A 201 9.59 -3.47 -11.65
N VAL A 202 9.61 -4.58 -10.92
CA VAL A 202 9.05 -5.86 -11.39
C VAL A 202 7.53 -5.80 -11.53
N ILE A 203 6.86 -5.14 -10.59
CA ILE A 203 5.38 -5.15 -10.49
C ILE A 203 4.73 -4.05 -11.33
N PHE A 204 5.48 -2.98 -11.63
CA PHE A 204 4.93 -1.76 -12.22
C PHE A 204 4.15 -1.99 -13.52
N PRO A 205 4.62 -2.80 -14.49
CA PRO A 205 3.86 -3.07 -15.72
C PRO A 205 2.47 -3.66 -15.43
N ALA A 206 2.37 -4.58 -14.46
CA ALA A 206 1.12 -5.19 -14.06
C ALA A 206 0.23 -4.19 -13.29
N ASP A 207 0.81 -3.38 -12.39
CA ASP A 207 0.09 -2.33 -11.65
C ASP A 207 -0.52 -1.30 -12.60
N LEU A 208 0.18 -0.94 -13.68
CA LEU A 208 -0.30 0.00 -14.67
C LEU A 208 -1.53 -0.53 -15.43
N VAL A 209 -1.47 -1.77 -15.93
CA VAL A 209 -2.60 -2.38 -16.67
C VAL A 209 -3.82 -2.53 -15.75
N LYS A 210 -3.58 -3.00 -14.52
CA LYS A 210 -4.60 -3.10 -13.48
C LYS A 210 -5.25 -1.74 -13.18
N THR A 211 -4.44 -0.70 -12.95
CA THR A 211 -4.94 0.64 -12.61
C THR A 211 -5.75 1.23 -13.75
N LYS A 212 -5.31 1.09 -15.00
CA LYS A 212 -6.10 1.47 -16.19
C LYS A 212 -7.45 0.78 -16.23
N TRP A 213 -7.48 -0.52 -15.98
CA TRP A 213 -8.72 -1.30 -16.00
C TRP A 213 -9.68 -0.94 -14.86
N GLN A 214 -9.15 -0.68 -13.65
CA GLN A 214 -9.95 -0.31 -12.48
C GLN A 214 -10.45 1.14 -12.54
N ALA A 215 -9.65 2.06 -13.09
CA ALA A 215 -9.97 3.49 -13.12
C ALA A 215 -10.95 3.88 -14.23
N THR A 216 -10.82 3.27 -15.42
CA THR A 216 -11.66 3.58 -16.60
C THR A 216 -12.22 2.29 -17.21
N PRO A 217 -13.13 1.60 -16.51
CA PRO A 217 -13.68 0.33 -16.98
C PRO A 217 -14.46 0.43 -18.29
N GLU A 218 -15.03 1.59 -18.60
CA GLU A 218 -15.75 1.88 -19.85
C GLU A 218 -14.85 1.80 -21.10
N LEU A 219 -13.54 1.97 -20.94
CA LEU A 219 -12.58 1.92 -22.05
C LEU A 219 -12.05 0.52 -22.36
N TYR A 220 -12.26 -0.45 -21.46
CA TYR A 220 -11.62 -1.76 -21.53
C TYR A 220 -12.62 -2.89 -21.25
N THR A 221 -12.78 -3.80 -22.21
CA THR A 221 -13.68 -4.96 -22.05
C THR A 221 -13.14 -5.98 -21.05
N GLY A 222 -11.82 -5.98 -20.81
CA GLY A 222 -11.16 -6.83 -19.82
C GLY A 222 -9.67 -6.52 -19.66
N TYR A 223 -8.99 -7.27 -18.79
CA TYR A 223 -7.57 -7.07 -18.49
C TYR A 223 -6.66 -7.25 -19.73
N PHE A 224 -6.90 -8.29 -20.53
CA PHE A 224 -6.12 -8.54 -21.75
C PHE A 224 -6.38 -7.47 -22.84
N ASP A 225 -7.58 -6.91 -22.89
CA ASP A 225 -7.87 -5.78 -23.77
C ASP A 225 -7.10 -4.53 -23.32
N ALA A 226 -7.05 -4.24 -22.01
CA ALA A 226 -6.24 -3.17 -21.45
C ALA A 226 -4.73 -3.35 -21.73
N LEU A 227 -4.23 -4.58 -21.62
CA LEU A 227 -2.85 -4.93 -21.96
C LEU A 227 -2.57 -4.68 -23.45
N ARG A 228 -3.43 -5.19 -24.34
CA ARG A 228 -3.28 -5.06 -25.79
C ARG A 228 -3.35 -3.59 -26.24
N LYS A 229 -4.32 -2.82 -25.73
CA LYS A 229 -4.45 -1.40 -26.03
C LYS A 229 -3.26 -0.59 -25.50
N THR A 230 -2.75 -0.92 -24.32
CA THR A 230 -1.54 -0.28 -23.78
C THR A 230 -0.32 -0.54 -24.67
N TYR A 231 -0.12 -1.79 -25.10
CA TYR A 231 0.97 -2.12 -26.02
C TYR A 231 0.82 -1.42 -27.37
N LYS A 232 -0.40 -1.37 -27.94
CA LYS A 232 -0.65 -0.65 -29.20
C LYS A 232 -0.40 0.86 -29.10
N ALA A 233 -0.69 1.47 -27.95
CA ALA A 233 -0.59 2.93 -27.78
C ALA A 233 0.85 3.43 -27.57
N GLY A 234 1.71 2.66 -26.88
CA GLY A 234 3.05 3.13 -26.49
C GLY A 234 4.14 2.06 -26.51
N GLY A 235 3.88 0.89 -27.10
CA GLY A 235 4.81 -0.24 -27.10
C GLY A 235 5.21 -0.65 -25.67
N LEU A 236 6.46 -1.06 -25.51
CA LEU A 236 7.03 -1.40 -24.20
C LEU A 236 7.16 -0.18 -23.28
N GLY A 237 7.41 1.01 -23.83
CA GLY A 237 7.51 2.26 -23.06
C GLY A 237 6.18 2.65 -22.39
N GLY A 238 5.05 2.28 -22.98
CA GLY A 238 3.71 2.55 -22.46
C GLY A 238 3.41 1.90 -21.09
N PHE A 239 4.14 0.84 -20.72
CA PHE A 239 4.00 0.17 -19.43
C PHE A 239 4.74 0.87 -18.29
N TRP A 240 5.56 1.89 -18.59
CA TRP A 240 6.37 2.61 -17.60
C TRP A 240 5.84 4.02 -17.31
N VAL A 241 4.68 4.38 -17.86
CA VAL A 241 4.04 5.68 -17.65
C VAL A 241 3.62 5.84 -16.19
N GLY A 242 4.14 6.87 -15.53
CA GLY A 242 3.89 7.14 -14.11
C GLY A 242 4.85 6.42 -13.14
N TYR A 243 5.85 5.67 -13.63
CA TYR A 243 6.81 4.94 -12.78
C TYR A 243 7.53 5.86 -11.80
N ARG A 244 7.96 7.04 -12.27
CA ARG A 244 8.62 8.05 -11.44
C ARG A 244 7.75 8.51 -10.26
N LEU A 245 6.43 8.64 -10.47
CA LEU A 245 5.51 9.00 -9.40
C LEU A 245 5.33 7.86 -8.41
N ALA A 246 5.27 6.61 -8.87
CA ALA A 246 5.17 5.45 -8.00
C ALA A 246 6.43 5.29 -7.12
N VAL A 247 7.62 5.46 -7.69
CA VAL A 247 8.88 5.44 -6.95
C VAL A 247 8.94 6.60 -5.95
N ALA A 248 8.66 7.83 -6.38
CA ALA A 248 8.65 8.99 -5.49
C ALA A 248 7.69 8.79 -4.31
N ARG A 249 6.48 8.27 -4.57
CA ARG A 249 5.50 7.92 -3.54
C ARG A 249 6.05 6.89 -2.55
N SER A 250 6.69 5.84 -3.04
CA SER A 250 7.30 4.80 -2.21
C SER A 250 8.46 5.33 -1.36
N THR A 251 9.30 6.19 -1.93
CA THR A 251 10.41 6.83 -1.21
C THR A 251 9.91 7.74 -0.10
N VAL A 252 8.92 8.59 -0.37
CA VAL A 252 8.29 9.45 0.64
C VAL A 252 7.69 8.60 1.78
N ASN A 253 7.00 7.51 1.43
CA ASN A 253 6.45 6.59 2.42
C ASN A 253 7.55 5.98 3.32
N ALA A 254 8.66 5.52 2.72
CA ALA A 254 9.75 4.90 3.46
C ALA A 254 10.48 5.88 4.40
N ILE A 255 10.68 7.14 3.97
CA ILE A 255 11.36 8.17 4.76
C ILE A 255 10.54 8.57 6.00
N ILE A 256 9.21 8.63 5.85
CA ILE A 256 8.33 9.22 6.87
C ILE A 256 7.76 8.16 7.82
N ALA A 257 7.51 6.94 7.35
CA ALA A 257 6.82 5.92 8.13
C ALA A 257 7.56 5.56 9.43
N LEU A 258 8.88 5.32 9.38
CA LEU A 258 9.63 4.88 10.56
C LEU A 258 9.76 5.99 11.63
N PRO A 259 10.26 7.21 11.32
CA PRO A 259 10.37 8.26 12.34
C PRO A 259 9.03 8.63 12.96
N LEU A 260 7.96 8.60 12.16
CA LEU A 260 6.63 8.93 12.64
C LEU A 260 6.05 7.83 13.54
N PHE A 261 6.32 6.56 13.22
CA PHE A 261 5.92 5.43 14.07
C PHE A 261 6.59 5.51 15.45
N ASP A 262 7.91 5.74 15.48
CA ASP A 262 8.66 5.84 16.73
C ASP A 262 8.15 6.99 17.61
N ARG A 263 7.94 8.17 17.01
CA ARG A 263 7.39 9.34 17.72
C ARG A 263 5.96 9.12 18.22
N ALA A 264 5.11 8.48 17.40
CA ALA A 264 3.73 8.19 17.79
C ALA A 264 3.69 7.18 18.96
N LYS A 265 4.57 6.17 18.93
CA LYS A 265 4.68 5.17 19.98
C LYS A 265 5.21 5.76 21.28
N GLU A 266 6.28 6.57 21.23
CA GLU A 266 6.81 7.30 22.39
C GLU A 266 5.74 8.17 23.05
N PHE A 267 4.96 8.93 22.25
CA PHE A 267 3.90 9.77 22.77
C PHE A 267 2.79 8.96 23.46
N LEU A 268 2.35 7.85 22.85
CA LEU A 268 1.30 7.01 23.42
C LEU A 268 1.75 6.30 24.70
N HIS A 269 2.98 5.79 24.72
CA HIS A 269 3.55 5.18 25.92
C HIS A 269 3.73 6.21 27.05
N ALA A 270 4.21 7.42 26.75
CA ALA A 270 4.43 8.43 27.79
C ALA A 270 3.12 8.97 28.43
N ASN A 271 1.99 8.91 27.72
CA ASN A 271 0.73 9.52 28.17
C ASN A 271 -0.34 8.52 28.62
N PHE A 272 -0.31 7.28 28.11
CA PHE A 272 -1.42 6.32 28.25
C PHE A 272 -1.00 4.90 28.64
N VAL A 273 0.28 4.59 28.79
CA VAL A 273 0.76 3.28 29.30
C VAL A 273 1.52 3.53 30.60
#